data_AF-A0A5C5W447-F1
#
_entry.id   AF-A0A5C5W447-F1
#
_cell.length_a   1.000
_cell.length_b   1.000
_cell.length_c   1.000
_cell.angle_alpha   90.00
_cell.angle_beta   90.00
_cell.angle_gamma   90.00
#
_symmetry.space_group_name_H-M   'P 1'
#
loop_
_entity.id
_entity.type
_entity.pdbx_description
1 polymer ?
#
loop_
_entity_poly.entity_id
_entity_poly.type
_entity_poly.pdbx_seq_one_letter_code
_entity_poly.pdbx_strand_id
1 'polypeptide(L)'
;MLDTLLQFIDRLRSDAYDPRAVGVELLLIGLSVNWCMSVLRGTRGTRPLRGLLMVLIAITLVVRVLSAQMGWTRLELLYNYLIFGLAFIALVAFQPELRRAVIRAGDVSFSRRRSPQSRQINSLVKAAGHLTRNKCGALIAIQRDVDLRGWAENGTILNAELSPALLNAVFFPNSPLHDLGVIVSGNRVVAASCQFPTLESDEIDAALGSRHLAALGMSYETDALVLVVSEETGGISLADNGELHSNIPLERLPDDLSTRLHADVQVRVPRTLRTRLHQVRRAAIVAGLTGIIWYLADQASQISAGGVPMTLSITAPQPGLVVDVELPSQATVSVTLRGSTRAVEALRAAAQRTPLPAEWVLDDTRSKPGRYSVPAAELLERSAAVRARGVSIEKVLPDTVTFVVDEKAAVMMPVRVGSGRARVADVNVSPAEVRVSLRRRDLDRLAETDRAIELPLQDRLAAAEPGKTQTFERLALSPRINGVELLAVEPAEVSASLRVVGQSVTRRLSGITVRYDFSPRMLERYGVERRDPNEWLLEFDVEGERPLVESLRPQDVRALVPITRELEPPSTDFRTVEIEIILPPGVALVGPPRVVQLRLVALQAAPP
;
A
#
# COMPACT_ATOMS: atom_id res chain seq x y z
N MET A 1 8.31 -5.60 21.88
CA MET A 1 7.13 -4.85 22.37
C MET A 1 7.36 -3.36 22.31
N LEU A 2 8.52 -2.86 22.75
CA LEU A 2 8.87 -1.43 22.70
C LEU A 2 8.90 -0.89 21.27
N ASP A 3 9.52 -1.60 20.32
CA ASP A 3 9.60 -1.16 18.91
C ASP A 3 8.23 -1.14 18.23
N THR A 4 7.35 -2.06 18.58
CA THR A 4 5.97 -2.12 18.06
C THR A 4 5.14 -0.97 18.60
N LEU A 5 5.36 -0.59 19.86
CA LEU A 5 4.75 0.57 20.51
C LEU A 5 5.30 1.89 19.95
N LEU A 6 6.61 1.97 19.70
CA LEU A 6 7.27 3.13 19.11
C LEU A 6 6.82 3.32 17.65
N GLN A 7 6.76 2.25 16.85
CA GLN A 7 6.20 2.30 15.50
C GLN A 7 4.72 2.69 15.50
N PHE A 8 3.94 2.25 16.48
CA PHE A 8 2.55 2.67 16.63
C PHE A 8 2.44 4.16 16.99
N ILE A 9 3.28 4.65 17.91
CA ILE A 9 3.33 6.07 18.30
C ILE A 9 3.80 6.95 17.13
N ASP A 10 4.83 6.54 16.38
CA ASP A 10 5.28 7.26 15.18
C ASP A 10 4.23 7.24 14.06
N ARG A 11 3.45 6.16 13.93
CA ARG A 11 2.30 6.11 13.01
C ARG A 11 1.15 7.02 13.44
N LEU A 12 0.88 7.13 14.75
CA LEU A 12 -0.10 8.07 15.31
C LEU A 12 0.35 9.53 15.17
N ARG A 13 1.66 9.78 15.12
CA ARG A 13 2.26 11.12 15.00
C ARG A 13 2.50 11.55 13.55
N SER A 14 2.52 10.62 12.60
CA SER A 14 2.62 10.91 11.17
C SER A 14 1.24 11.18 10.56
N ASP A 15 1.18 11.91 9.44
CA ASP A 15 -0.04 12.18 8.65
C ASP A 15 -0.65 10.92 8.00
N ALA A 16 -0.30 9.72 8.48
CA ALA A 16 -0.79 8.44 8.00
C ALA A 16 -2.28 8.22 8.28
N TYR A 17 -2.84 8.91 9.28
CA TYR A 17 -4.25 8.84 9.65
C TYR A 17 -4.91 10.22 9.56
N ASP A 18 -6.03 10.31 8.85
CA ASP A 18 -6.89 11.49 8.95
C ASP A 18 -7.55 11.49 10.35
N PRO A 19 -7.25 12.49 11.21
CA PRO A 19 -7.79 12.53 12.57
C PRO A 19 -9.32 12.56 12.60
N ARG A 20 -9.96 13.04 11.52
CA ARG A 20 -11.43 13.03 11.39
C ARG A 20 -11.96 11.63 11.15
N ALA A 21 -11.30 10.86 10.28
CA ALA A 21 -11.68 9.48 9.99
C ALA A 21 -11.54 8.59 11.23
N VAL A 22 -10.40 8.69 11.94
CA VAL A 22 -10.17 7.94 13.18
C VAL A 22 -11.18 8.34 14.26
N GLY A 23 -11.49 9.63 14.38
CA GLY A 23 -12.53 10.11 15.30
C GLY A 23 -13.92 9.52 15.00
N VAL A 24 -14.30 9.44 13.72
CA VAL A 24 -15.56 8.83 13.28
C VAL A 24 -15.57 7.32 13.52
N GLU A 25 -14.47 6.62 13.24
CA GLU A 25 -14.32 5.19 13.48
C GLU A 25 -14.44 4.86 14.98
N LEU A 26 -13.72 5.57 15.84
CA LEU A 26 -13.80 5.41 17.29
C LEU A 26 -15.20 5.72 17.83
N LEU A 27 -15.87 6.73 17.28
CA LEU A 27 -17.24 7.08 17.66
C LEU A 27 -18.24 5.99 17.23
N LEU A 28 -18.13 5.46 16.02
CA LEU A 28 -18.98 4.37 15.51
C LEU A 28 -18.77 3.07 16.27
N ILE A 29 -17.51 2.68 16.50
CA ILE A 29 -17.16 1.49 17.30
C ILE A 29 -17.65 1.69 18.74
N GLY A 30 -17.40 2.87 19.34
CA GLY A 30 -17.84 3.19 20.69
C GLY A 30 -19.37 3.17 20.85
N LEU A 31 -20.11 3.71 19.88
CA LEU A 31 -21.57 3.63 19.82
C LEU A 31 -22.05 2.18 19.70
N SER A 32 -21.41 1.39 18.84
CA SER A 32 -21.73 -0.03 18.63
C SER A 32 -21.47 -0.87 19.88
N VAL A 33 -20.33 -0.67 20.55
CA VAL A 33 -19.99 -1.32 21.82
C VAL A 33 -20.96 -0.91 22.92
N ASN A 34 -21.28 0.39 23.03
CA ASN A 34 -22.22 0.87 24.04
C ASN A 34 -23.64 0.35 23.79
N TRP A 35 -24.06 0.25 22.52
CA TRP A 35 -25.33 -0.33 22.11
C TRP A 35 -25.37 -1.83 22.44
N CYS A 36 -24.35 -2.59 22.06
CA CYS A 36 -24.22 -4.01 22.40
C CYS A 36 -24.27 -4.23 23.93
N MET A 37 -23.51 -3.44 24.70
CA MET A 37 -23.53 -3.45 26.17
C MET A 37 -24.86 -2.99 26.78
N SER A 38 -25.73 -2.32 26.02
CA SER A 38 -27.09 -1.96 26.44
C SER A 38 -28.10 -3.06 26.17
N VAL A 39 -28.01 -3.74 25.02
CA VAL A 39 -28.85 -4.88 24.66
C VAL A 39 -28.58 -6.06 25.58
N LEU A 40 -27.31 -6.26 25.96
CA LEU A 40 -26.87 -7.26 26.92
C LEU A 40 -27.18 -6.88 28.39
N ARG A 41 -27.93 -5.82 28.70
CA ARG A 41 -28.36 -5.56 30.09
C ARG A 41 -29.71 -6.22 30.35
N GLY A 42 -29.75 -7.14 31.33
CA GLY A 42 -30.98 -7.76 31.83
C GLY A 42 -31.22 -9.22 31.46
N THR A 43 -30.24 -9.95 30.90
CA THR A 43 -30.38 -11.40 30.68
C THR A 43 -29.65 -12.22 31.75
N ARG A 44 -30.22 -13.39 32.11
CA ARG A 44 -29.61 -14.36 33.04
C ARG A 44 -28.18 -14.79 32.62
N GLY A 45 -27.85 -14.71 31.32
CA GLY A 45 -26.53 -15.08 30.76
C GLY A 45 -25.45 -14.00 30.80
N THR A 46 -25.70 -12.81 31.36
CA THR A 46 -24.78 -11.66 31.28
C THR A 46 -23.46 -11.82 32.02
N ARG A 47 -23.44 -12.58 33.13
CA ARG A 47 -22.21 -12.84 33.89
C ARG A 47 -21.26 -13.78 33.13
N PRO A 48 -21.67 -14.97 32.67
CA PRO A 48 -20.81 -15.85 31.88
C PRO A 48 -20.45 -15.26 30.52
N LEU A 49 -21.37 -14.57 29.84
CA LEU A 49 -21.08 -13.96 28.53
C LEU A 49 -20.01 -12.85 28.63
N ARG A 50 -20.06 -12.00 29.67
CA ARG A 50 -19.00 -10.99 29.92
C ARG A 50 -17.67 -11.64 30.25
N GLY A 51 -17.67 -12.70 31.06
CA GLY A 51 -16.46 -13.46 31.38
C GLY A 51 -15.83 -14.07 30.14
N LEU A 52 -16.63 -14.74 29.31
CA LEU A 52 -16.18 -15.35 28.06
C LEU A 52 -15.63 -14.30 27.10
N LEU A 53 -16.36 -13.19 26.88
CA LEU A 53 -15.90 -12.11 25.99
C LEU A 53 -14.60 -11.48 26.49
N MET A 54 -14.45 -11.27 27.80
CA MET A 54 -13.22 -10.73 28.39
C MET A 54 -12.04 -11.67 28.20
N VAL A 55 -12.23 -12.98 28.42
CA VAL A 55 -11.21 -14.00 28.20
C VAL A 55 -10.82 -14.08 26.72
N LEU A 56 -11.80 -14.03 25.82
CA LEU A 56 -11.59 -14.11 24.38
C LEU A 56 -10.83 -12.89 23.85
N ILE A 57 -11.13 -11.69 24.37
CA ILE A 57 -10.38 -10.46 24.08
C ILE A 57 -8.97 -10.52 24.68
N ALA A 58 -8.80 -10.99 25.91
CA ALA A 58 -7.49 -11.12 26.56
C ALA A 58 -6.58 -12.10 25.80
N ILE A 59 -7.09 -13.28 25.44
CA ILE A 59 -6.36 -14.27 24.64
C ILE A 59 -6.01 -13.70 23.26
N THR A 60 -6.94 -13.01 22.62
CA THR A 60 -6.71 -12.35 21.33
C THR A 60 -5.58 -11.32 21.42
N LEU A 61 -5.60 -10.47 22.44
CA LEU A 61 -4.57 -9.46 22.65
C LEU A 61 -3.19 -10.11 22.89
N VAL A 62 -3.13 -11.12 23.76
CA VAL A 62 -1.89 -11.84 24.07
C VAL A 62 -1.33 -12.51 22.82
N VAL A 63 -2.14 -13.27 22.09
CA VAL A 63 -1.69 -14.02 20.91
C VAL A 63 -1.28 -13.08 19.76
N ARG A 64 -2.05 -12.03 19.45
CA ARG A 64 -1.69 -11.06 18.40
C ARG A 64 -0.40 -10.31 18.73
N VAL A 65 -0.21 -9.92 19.99
CA VAL A 65 0.99 -9.18 20.41
C VAL A 65 2.24 -10.08 20.45
N LEU A 66 2.13 -11.34 20.90
CA LEU A 66 3.24 -12.28 20.91
C LEU A 66 3.59 -12.78 19.49
N SER A 67 2.58 -13.10 18.67
CA SER A 67 2.79 -13.58 17.30
C SER A 67 3.51 -12.54 16.43
N ALA A 68 3.15 -11.26 16.57
CA ALA A 68 3.76 -10.16 15.83
C ALA A 68 5.26 -9.95 16.11
N GLN A 69 5.79 -10.41 17.25
CA GLN A 69 7.21 -10.25 17.60
C GLN A 69 8.07 -11.45 17.22
N MET A 70 7.46 -12.63 17.06
CA MET A 70 8.18 -13.90 16.95
C MET A 70 7.94 -14.63 15.60
N GLY A 71 7.03 -14.13 14.76
CA GLY A 71 6.77 -14.71 13.42
C GLY A 71 6.19 -16.13 13.46
N TRP A 72 5.50 -16.50 14.53
CA TRP A 72 4.99 -17.87 14.75
C TRP A 72 3.72 -18.13 13.95
N THR A 73 3.89 -18.34 12.64
CA THR A 73 2.80 -18.65 11.70
C THR A 73 1.94 -19.85 12.12
N ARG A 74 2.52 -20.87 12.77
CA ARG A 74 1.78 -22.04 13.30
C ARG A 74 0.85 -21.67 14.46
N LEU A 75 1.25 -20.76 15.33
CA LEU A 75 0.43 -20.32 16.47
C LEU A 75 -0.75 -19.48 15.98
N GLU A 76 -0.54 -18.64 14.96
CA GLU A 76 -1.59 -17.83 14.35
C GLU A 76 -2.66 -18.71 13.66
N LEU A 77 -2.23 -19.77 12.96
CA LEU A 77 -3.14 -20.74 12.36
C LEU A 77 -3.98 -21.47 13.43
N LEU A 78 -3.34 -21.97 14.49
CA LEU A 78 -4.02 -22.64 15.62
C LEU A 78 -5.01 -21.70 16.32
N TYR A 79 -4.62 -20.45 16.53
CA TYR A 79 -5.46 -19.42 17.12
C TYR A 79 -6.72 -19.14 16.29
N ASN A 80 -6.59 -19.02 14.97
CA ASN A 80 -7.74 -18.80 14.09
C ASN A 80 -8.76 -19.95 14.20
N TYR A 81 -8.29 -21.20 14.22
CA TYR A 81 -9.17 -22.36 14.45
C TYR A 81 -9.80 -22.37 15.85
N LEU A 82 -9.01 -22.04 16.89
CA LEU A 82 -9.50 -22.00 18.27
C LEU A 82 -10.60 -20.94 18.45
N ILE A 83 -10.39 -19.73 17.93
CA ILE A 83 -11.39 -18.64 18.00
C ILE A 83 -12.63 -19.02 17.22
N PHE A 84 -12.49 -19.57 16.02
CA PHE A 84 -13.63 -19.96 15.21
C PHE A 84 -14.46 -21.05 15.91
N GLY A 85 -13.79 -22.06 16.47
CA GLY A 85 -14.42 -23.11 17.26
C GLY A 85 -15.10 -22.57 18.53
N LEU A 86 -14.43 -21.70 19.29
CA LEU A 86 -14.98 -21.09 20.49
C LEU A 86 -16.17 -20.17 20.18
N ALA A 87 -16.12 -19.42 19.08
CA ALA A 87 -17.21 -18.60 18.61
C ALA A 87 -18.42 -19.46 18.19
N PHE A 88 -18.19 -20.59 17.52
CA PHE A 88 -19.25 -21.54 17.17
C PHE A 88 -19.90 -22.16 18.41
N ILE A 89 -19.09 -22.61 19.38
CA ILE A 89 -19.59 -23.13 20.67
C ILE A 89 -20.38 -22.04 21.40
N ALA A 90 -19.88 -20.81 21.46
CA ALA A 90 -20.59 -19.69 22.05
C ALA A 90 -21.91 -19.41 21.33
N LEU A 91 -21.94 -19.42 19.99
CA LEU A 91 -23.15 -19.22 19.20
C LEU A 91 -24.22 -20.25 19.54
N VAL A 92 -23.84 -21.53 19.66
CA VAL A 92 -24.75 -22.63 20.01
C VAL A 92 -25.18 -22.53 21.48
N ALA A 93 -24.25 -22.31 22.40
CA ALA A 93 -24.52 -22.23 23.84
C ALA A 93 -25.39 -21.01 24.21
N PHE A 94 -25.24 -19.89 23.48
CA PHE A 94 -26.00 -18.65 23.69
C PHE A 94 -27.15 -18.46 22.71
N GLN A 95 -27.52 -19.48 21.94
CA GLN A 95 -28.67 -19.42 21.02
C GLN A 95 -29.96 -18.91 21.71
N PRO A 96 -30.30 -19.35 22.95
CA PRO A 96 -31.49 -18.85 23.66
C PRO A 96 -31.42 -17.35 23.99
N GLU A 97 -30.24 -16.84 24.35
CA GLU A 97 -30.00 -15.42 24.65
C GLU A 97 -30.05 -14.57 23.39
N LEU A 98 -29.46 -15.05 22.28
CA LEU A 98 -29.50 -14.37 20.99
C LEU A 98 -30.94 -14.23 20.47
N ARG A 99 -31.73 -15.30 20.58
CA ARG A 99 -33.17 -15.28 20.25
C ARG A 99 -33.90 -14.21 21.08
N ARG A 100 -33.67 -14.17 22.40
CA ARG A 100 -34.27 -13.16 23.30
C ARG A 100 -33.83 -11.73 22.95
N ALA A 101 -32.56 -11.54 22.63
CA ALA A 101 -32.02 -10.23 22.24
C ALA A 101 -32.63 -9.72 20.92
N VAL A 102 -32.80 -10.59 19.92
CA VAL A 102 -33.45 -10.25 18.64
C VAL A 102 -34.92 -9.90 18.84
N ILE A 103 -35.64 -10.69 19.64
CA ILE A 103 -37.04 -10.40 20.00
C ILE A 103 -37.15 -9.02 20.68
N ARG A 104 -36.24 -8.70 21.60
CA ARG A 104 -36.19 -7.39 22.26
C ARG A 104 -35.80 -6.25 21.32
N ALA A 105 -34.91 -6.49 20.37
CA ALA A 105 -34.52 -5.50 19.36
C ALA A 105 -35.66 -5.20 18.37
N GLY A 106 -36.51 -6.20 18.07
CA GLY A 106 -37.73 -6.01 17.30
C GLY A 106 -38.83 -5.28 18.07
N ASP A 107 -38.84 -5.39 19.40
CA ASP A 107 -39.80 -4.71 20.26
C ASP A 107 -39.34 -3.30 20.67
N VAL A 108 -39.12 -2.46 19.67
CA VAL A 108 -38.96 -1.00 19.84
C VAL A 108 -40.33 -0.36 20.12
N SER A 109 -40.96 -0.74 21.23
CA SER A 109 -42.08 0.03 21.77
C SER A 109 -41.55 1.36 22.27
N PHE A 110 -41.57 2.36 21.38
CA PHE A 110 -41.31 3.77 21.62
C PHE A 110 -42.33 4.43 22.58
N SER A 111 -43.03 3.66 23.41
CA SER A 111 -44.01 4.19 24.36
C SER A 111 -43.34 4.54 25.68
N ARG A 112 -42.50 5.57 25.65
CA ARG A 112 -42.12 6.38 26.82
C ARG A 112 -43.23 7.37 27.20
N ARG A 113 -44.50 7.00 27.01
CA ARG A 113 -45.58 7.69 27.73
C ARG A 113 -45.59 7.09 29.12
N ARG A 114 -45.02 7.84 30.08
CA ARG A 114 -45.30 7.68 31.51
C ARG A 114 -46.81 7.54 31.66
N SER A 115 -47.29 6.30 31.75
CA SER A 115 -48.60 6.05 32.34
C SER A 115 -48.58 6.75 33.70
N PRO A 116 -49.64 7.45 34.11
CA PRO A 116 -49.72 8.01 35.45
C PRO A 116 -49.53 6.86 36.46
N GLN A 117 -48.34 6.74 37.03
CA GLN A 117 -47.93 5.70 37.98
C GLN A 117 -48.85 5.68 39.20
N SER A 118 -49.47 6.82 39.50
CA SER A 118 -50.56 6.95 40.45
C SER A 118 -51.77 6.06 40.15
N ARG A 119 -52.12 5.83 38.87
CA ARG A 119 -53.21 4.94 38.47
C ARG A 119 -52.87 3.48 38.75
N GLN A 120 -51.62 3.07 38.46
CA GLN A 120 -51.14 1.71 38.74
C GLN A 120 -51.15 1.41 40.24
N ILE A 121 -50.58 2.30 41.06
CA ILE A 121 -50.54 2.15 42.52
C ILE A 121 -51.95 2.12 43.10
N ASN A 122 -52.83 3.04 42.68
CA ASN A 122 -54.21 3.07 43.14
C ASN A 122 -54.97 1.77 42.80
N SER A 123 -54.77 1.22 41.59
CA SER A 123 -55.36 -0.05 41.20
C SER A 123 -54.88 -1.22 42.06
N LEU A 124 -53.57 -1.29 42.34
CA LEU A 124 -52.96 -2.32 43.19
C LEU A 124 -53.45 -2.23 44.65
N VAL A 125 -53.49 -1.03 45.23
CA VAL A 125 -53.96 -0.80 46.60
C VAL A 125 -55.43 -1.17 46.75
N LYS A 126 -56.28 -0.77 45.79
CA LYS A 126 -57.70 -1.13 45.80
C LYS A 126 -57.93 -2.64 45.69
N ALA A 127 -57.15 -3.32 44.85
CA ALA A 127 -57.18 -4.78 44.76
C ALA A 127 -56.72 -5.44 46.07
N ALA A 128 -55.56 -5.05 46.59
CA ALA A 128 -55.01 -5.56 47.85
C ALA A 128 -55.99 -5.39 49.01
N GLY A 129 -56.62 -4.22 49.14
CA GLY A 129 -57.61 -3.99 50.20
C GLY A 129 -58.84 -4.90 50.11
N HIS A 130 -59.28 -5.27 48.89
CA HIS A 130 -60.36 -6.24 48.72
C HIS A 130 -59.91 -7.67 49.03
N LEU A 131 -58.72 -8.05 48.54
CA LEU A 131 -58.13 -9.38 48.75
C LEU A 131 -57.83 -9.65 50.23
N THR A 132 -57.28 -8.66 50.96
CA THR A 132 -57.05 -8.73 52.41
C THR A 132 -58.34 -8.91 53.19
N ARG A 133 -59.40 -8.13 52.90
CA ARG A 133 -60.70 -8.24 53.60
C ARG A 133 -61.34 -9.62 53.43
N ASN A 134 -61.16 -10.22 52.25
CA ASN A 134 -61.72 -11.53 51.93
C ASN A 134 -60.74 -12.69 52.17
N LYS A 135 -59.55 -12.42 52.74
CA LYS A 135 -58.46 -13.38 52.93
C LYS A 135 -58.15 -14.20 51.67
N CYS A 136 -58.19 -13.56 50.51
CA CYS A 136 -57.84 -14.17 49.24
C CYS A 136 -56.34 -14.02 49.00
N GLY A 137 -55.63 -15.13 48.88
CA GLY A 137 -54.19 -15.14 48.63
C GLY A 137 -53.83 -14.50 47.29
N ALA A 138 -52.81 -13.65 47.27
CA ALA A 138 -52.38 -12.97 46.06
C ALA A 138 -50.86 -12.90 45.96
N LEU A 139 -50.34 -12.98 44.73
CA LEU A 139 -48.92 -12.91 44.42
C LEU A 139 -48.72 -12.12 43.12
N ILE A 140 -48.27 -10.87 43.22
CA ILE A 140 -48.23 -9.92 42.10
C ILE A 140 -46.81 -9.38 41.94
N ALA A 141 -46.11 -9.79 40.89
CA ALA A 141 -44.80 -9.23 40.53
C ALA A 141 -44.96 -7.99 39.65
N ILE A 142 -44.39 -6.87 40.10
CA ILE A 142 -44.42 -5.60 39.40
C ILE A 142 -43.07 -5.38 38.73
N GLN A 143 -43.08 -5.35 37.40
CA GLN A 143 -41.90 -5.16 36.56
C GLN A 143 -41.28 -3.77 36.76
N ARG A 144 -39.96 -3.75 36.98
CA ARG A 144 -39.11 -2.54 37.00
C ARG A 144 -38.19 -2.52 35.78
N ASP A 145 -36.86 -2.53 35.94
CA ASP A 145 -35.90 -2.46 34.83
C ASP A 145 -35.66 -3.83 34.18
N VAL A 146 -35.74 -4.93 34.95
CA VAL A 146 -35.61 -6.29 34.41
C VAL A 146 -36.93 -6.71 33.76
N ASP A 147 -36.84 -7.17 32.51
CA ASP A 147 -38.01 -7.61 31.78
C ASP A 147 -38.51 -8.98 32.27
N LEU A 148 -39.78 -9.04 32.67
CA LEU A 148 -40.37 -10.23 33.28
C LEU A 148 -41.04 -11.17 32.27
N ARG A 149 -40.98 -10.86 30.97
CA ARG A 149 -41.62 -11.67 29.92
C ARG A 149 -41.18 -13.13 29.89
N GLY A 150 -39.93 -13.43 30.26
CA GLY A 150 -39.46 -14.81 30.34
C GLY A 150 -40.22 -15.69 31.34
N TRP A 151 -40.80 -15.09 32.39
CA TRP A 151 -41.70 -15.79 33.32
C TRP A 151 -43.17 -15.73 32.86
N ALA A 152 -43.54 -14.71 32.08
CA ALA A 152 -44.87 -14.58 31.51
C ALA A 152 -45.17 -15.67 30.47
N GLU A 153 -44.16 -16.14 29.73
CA GLU A 153 -44.29 -17.23 28.74
C GLU A 153 -44.78 -18.56 29.35
N ASN A 154 -44.50 -18.79 30.63
CA ASN A 154 -44.92 -20.01 31.35
C ASN A 154 -46.31 -19.89 32.01
N GLY A 155 -46.99 -18.75 31.87
CA GLY A 155 -48.33 -18.52 32.38
C GLY A 155 -49.38 -18.31 31.29
N THR A 156 -50.57 -17.89 31.69
CA THR A 156 -51.64 -17.49 30.75
C THR A 156 -51.46 -16.01 30.39
N ILE A 157 -51.12 -15.73 29.14
CA ILE A 157 -50.96 -14.36 28.64
C ILE A 157 -52.33 -13.67 28.57
N LEU A 158 -52.46 -12.53 29.25
CA LEU A 158 -53.70 -11.73 29.32
C LEU A 158 -53.59 -10.42 28.53
N ASN A 159 -52.47 -9.71 28.66
CA ASN A 159 -52.25 -8.37 28.09
C ASN A 159 -53.38 -7.35 28.34
N ALA A 160 -54.10 -7.50 29.46
CA ALA A 160 -55.26 -6.71 29.82
C ALA A 160 -54.88 -5.41 30.54
N GLU A 161 -55.76 -4.41 30.51
CA GLU A 161 -55.57 -3.19 31.29
C GLU A 161 -55.67 -3.49 32.81
N LEU A 162 -54.74 -2.93 33.58
CA LEU A 162 -54.72 -3.12 35.03
C LEU A 162 -55.94 -2.45 35.68
N SER A 163 -56.82 -3.28 36.25
CA SER A 163 -57.97 -2.82 37.03
C SER A 163 -58.09 -3.63 38.33
N PRO A 164 -58.61 -3.03 39.42
CA PRO A 164 -58.85 -3.75 40.66
C PRO A 164 -59.77 -4.96 40.48
N ALA A 165 -60.81 -4.82 39.64
CA ALA A 165 -61.76 -5.88 39.35
C ALA A 165 -61.09 -7.08 38.68
N LEU A 166 -60.17 -6.84 37.73
CA LEU A 166 -59.42 -7.91 37.07
C LEU A 166 -58.54 -8.67 38.06
N LEU A 167 -57.77 -7.97 38.90
CA LEU A 167 -56.91 -8.63 39.89
C LEU A 167 -57.75 -9.44 40.90
N ASN A 168 -58.87 -8.89 41.36
CA ASN A 168 -59.78 -9.59 42.25
C ASN A 168 -60.40 -10.84 41.61
N ALA A 169 -60.69 -10.79 40.31
CA ALA A 169 -61.22 -11.94 39.56
C ALA A 169 -60.16 -13.02 39.32
N VAL A 170 -58.92 -12.61 39.05
CA VAL A 170 -57.78 -13.53 38.87
C VAL A 170 -57.52 -14.30 40.17
N PHE A 171 -57.41 -13.61 41.30
CA PHE A 171 -57.15 -14.22 42.61
C PHE A 171 -58.42 -14.72 43.34
N PHE A 172 -59.55 -14.82 42.64
CA PHE A 172 -60.75 -15.38 43.24
C PHE A 172 -60.52 -16.87 43.57
N PRO A 173 -60.80 -17.36 44.79
CA PRO A 173 -60.57 -18.75 45.15
C PRO A 173 -61.25 -19.72 44.17
N ASN A 174 -60.55 -20.78 43.77
CA ASN A 174 -61.00 -21.77 42.78
C ASN A 174 -61.10 -21.28 41.33
N SER A 175 -60.63 -20.06 41.00
CA SER A 175 -60.49 -19.62 39.61
C SER A 175 -59.31 -20.32 38.93
N PRO A 176 -59.38 -20.77 37.67
CA PRO A 176 -58.22 -21.37 36.99
C PRO A 176 -56.96 -20.48 36.97
N LEU A 177 -57.11 -19.16 37.19
CA LEU A 177 -56.02 -18.19 37.17
C LEU A 177 -55.48 -17.80 38.57
N HIS A 178 -56.08 -18.31 39.67
CA HIS A 178 -55.75 -17.85 41.03
C HIS A 178 -54.47 -18.45 41.61
N ASP A 179 -54.03 -19.56 41.04
CA ASP A 179 -52.80 -20.24 41.45
C ASP A 179 -51.58 -19.53 40.86
N LEU A 180 -50.48 -19.52 41.63
CA LEU A 180 -49.20 -18.90 41.29
C LEU A 180 -49.26 -17.36 41.18
N GLY A 181 -48.39 -16.75 40.36
CA GLY A 181 -48.14 -15.32 40.32
C GLY A 181 -48.77 -14.60 39.13
N VAL A 182 -49.01 -13.31 39.29
CA VAL A 182 -49.44 -12.39 38.23
C VAL A 182 -48.31 -11.40 37.93
N ILE A 183 -48.03 -11.16 36.65
CA ILE A 183 -47.00 -10.21 36.21
C ILE A 183 -47.67 -8.93 35.72
N VAL A 184 -47.31 -7.80 36.34
CA VAL A 184 -47.79 -6.46 35.98
C VAL A 184 -46.63 -5.65 35.41
N SER A 185 -46.85 -5.07 34.22
CA SER A 185 -45.88 -4.22 33.54
C SER A 185 -46.54 -2.88 33.19
N GLY A 186 -46.08 -1.81 33.83
CA GLY A 186 -46.76 -0.50 33.77
C GLY A 186 -48.23 -0.61 34.17
N ASN A 187 -49.14 -0.17 33.30
CA ASN A 187 -50.59 -0.22 33.55
C ASN A 187 -51.29 -1.44 32.92
N ARG A 188 -50.57 -2.55 32.71
CA ARG A 188 -51.11 -3.78 32.12
C ARG A 188 -50.78 -5.01 32.95
N VAL A 189 -51.72 -5.95 32.99
CA VAL A 189 -51.49 -7.31 33.45
C VAL A 189 -51.00 -8.12 32.25
N VAL A 190 -49.73 -8.52 32.27
CA VAL A 190 -49.08 -9.23 31.15
C VAL A 190 -49.56 -10.67 31.10
N ALA A 191 -49.45 -11.37 32.23
CA ALA A 191 -49.84 -12.78 32.37
C ALA A 191 -50.27 -13.09 33.80
N ALA A 192 -51.08 -14.14 33.95
CA ALA A 192 -51.50 -14.73 35.22
C ALA A 192 -51.09 -16.22 35.28
N SER A 193 -51.12 -16.81 36.47
CA SER A 193 -50.63 -18.17 36.72
C SER A 193 -49.19 -18.41 36.26
N CYS A 194 -48.34 -17.40 36.44
CA CYS A 194 -46.92 -17.49 36.16
C CYS A 194 -46.20 -18.17 37.33
N GLN A 195 -45.42 -19.22 37.02
CA GLN A 195 -44.58 -19.88 38.00
C GLN A 195 -43.36 -19.01 38.32
N PHE A 196 -43.25 -18.58 39.58
CA PHE A 196 -42.10 -17.84 40.09
C PHE A 196 -41.08 -18.79 40.72
N PRO A 197 -39.78 -18.44 40.69
CA PRO A 197 -38.76 -19.20 41.38
C PRO A 197 -38.99 -19.12 42.89
N THR A 198 -38.81 -20.24 43.58
CA THR A 198 -38.96 -20.35 45.04
C THR A 198 -37.58 -20.48 45.66
N LEU A 199 -37.33 -19.77 46.75
CA LEU A 199 -36.09 -19.94 47.53
C LEU A 199 -36.21 -21.19 48.41
N GLU A 200 -35.27 -22.13 48.25
CA GLU A 200 -35.05 -23.25 49.15
C GLU A 200 -33.91 -22.87 50.10
N SER A 201 -34.20 -22.64 51.38
CA SER A 201 -33.12 -22.49 52.38
C SER A 201 -33.58 -22.85 53.78
N ASP A 202 -32.71 -23.51 54.53
CA ASP A 202 -32.89 -23.96 55.92
C ASP A 202 -32.98 -22.80 56.95
N GLU A 203 -32.71 -21.55 56.53
CA GLU A 203 -32.69 -20.34 57.39
C GLU A 203 -33.94 -19.45 57.28
N ILE A 204 -34.94 -19.82 56.47
CA ILE A 204 -36.18 -19.03 56.32
C ILE A 204 -37.18 -19.43 57.40
N ASP A 205 -37.78 -18.44 58.08
CA ASP A 205 -38.82 -18.64 59.10
C ASP A 205 -39.85 -19.68 58.63
N ALA A 206 -39.97 -20.78 59.38
CA ALA A 206 -40.86 -21.92 59.08
C ALA A 206 -42.37 -21.55 58.99
N ALA A 207 -42.71 -20.28 59.24
CA ALA A 207 -44.06 -19.72 59.16
C ALA A 207 -44.40 -19.10 57.78
N LEU A 208 -43.45 -19.06 56.83
CA LEU A 208 -43.68 -18.45 55.52
C LEU A 208 -44.30 -19.44 54.51
N GLY A 209 -45.52 -19.14 54.07
CA GLY A 209 -46.22 -19.92 53.06
C GLY A 209 -45.58 -19.87 51.66
N SER A 210 -45.96 -20.79 50.78
CA SER A 210 -45.38 -20.96 49.44
C SER A 210 -45.37 -19.69 48.57
N ARG A 211 -46.42 -18.85 48.66
CA ARG A 211 -46.48 -17.56 47.94
C ARG A 211 -45.42 -16.56 48.44
N HIS A 212 -45.09 -16.57 49.72
CA HIS A 212 -44.04 -15.70 50.27
C HIS A 212 -42.66 -16.15 49.80
N LEU A 213 -42.40 -17.46 49.78
CA LEU A 213 -41.16 -18.04 49.27
C LEU A 213 -40.97 -17.77 47.77
N ALA A 214 -42.06 -17.84 46.99
CA ALA A 214 -42.07 -17.49 45.58
C ALA A 214 -41.82 -15.98 45.35
N ALA A 215 -42.38 -15.12 46.21
CA ALA A 215 -42.12 -13.68 46.16
C ALA A 215 -40.66 -13.34 46.46
N LEU A 216 -40.10 -13.96 47.50
CA LEU A 216 -38.68 -13.86 47.86
C LEU A 216 -37.80 -14.31 46.69
N GLY A 217 -38.03 -15.51 46.14
CA GLY A 217 -37.23 -16.03 45.03
C GLY A 217 -37.30 -15.14 43.79
N MET A 218 -38.48 -14.62 43.46
CA MET A 218 -38.65 -13.68 42.35
C MET A 218 -37.90 -12.35 42.58
N SER A 219 -37.96 -11.80 43.80
CA SER A 219 -37.24 -10.57 44.18
C SER A 219 -35.73 -10.76 44.36
N TYR A 220 -35.27 -12.01 44.49
CA TYR A 220 -33.84 -12.36 44.57
C TYR A 220 -33.22 -12.47 43.18
N GLU A 221 -33.96 -13.06 42.22
CA GLU A 221 -33.49 -13.20 40.84
C GLU A 221 -33.65 -11.93 39.99
N THR A 222 -34.57 -11.04 40.38
CA THR A 222 -34.93 -9.84 39.60
C THR A 222 -35.02 -8.59 40.47
N ASP A 223 -35.10 -7.42 39.85
CA ASP A 223 -35.39 -6.16 40.55
C ASP A 223 -36.91 -5.91 40.71
N ALA A 224 -37.75 -6.92 40.46
CA ALA A 224 -39.20 -6.78 40.55
C ALA A 224 -39.64 -6.57 42.02
N LEU A 225 -40.60 -5.67 42.22
CA LEU A 225 -41.28 -5.54 43.50
C LEU A 225 -42.45 -6.52 43.52
N VAL A 226 -42.48 -7.43 44.49
CA VAL A 226 -43.53 -8.45 44.57
C VAL A 226 -44.46 -8.17 45.73
N LEU A 227 -45.74 -7.97 45.44
CA LEU A 227 -46.81 -7.78 46.41
C LEU A 227 -47.46 -9.12 46.73
N VAL A 228 -47.54 -9.45 48.01
CA VAL A 228 -48.15 -10.68 48.52
C VAL A 228 -49.29 -10.34 49.46
N VAL A 229 -50.41 -11.05 49.34
CA VAL A 229 -51.49 -11.07 50.33
C VAL A 229 -51.60 -12.50 50.85
N SER A 230 -51.51 -12.67 52.17
CA SER A 230 -51.61 -13.98 52.82
C SER A 230 -53.05 -14.52 52.77
N GLU A 231 -53.22 -15.78 52.36
CA GLU A 231 -54.52 -16.45 52.40
C GLU A 231 -54.95 -16.84 53.82
N GLU A 232 -54.01 -17.03 54.74
CA GLU A 232 -54.29 -17.42 56.12
C GLU A 232 -54.66 -16.21 56.98
N THR A 233 -53.85 -15.16 56.89
CA THR A 233 -53.93 -14.01 57.79
C THR A 233 -54.56 -12.77 57.13
N GLY A 234 -54.63 -12.71 55.80
CA GLY A 234 -54.96 -11.50 55.05
C GLY A 234 -53.86 -10.44 55.06
N GLY A 235 -52.74 -10.68 55.75
CA GLY A 235 -51.62 -9.74 55.87
C GLY A 235 -50.99 -9.41 54.52
N ILE A 236 -50.56 -8.16 54.37
CA ILE A 236 -49.91 -7.66 53.16
C ILE A 236 -48.40 -7.65 53.39
N SER A 237 -47.67 -8.20 52.42
CA SER A 237 -46.21 -8.24 52.44
C SER A 237 -45.64 -7.76 51.11
N LEU A 238 -44.47 -7.12 51.13
CA LEU A 238 -43.72 -6.72 49.94
C LEU A 238 -42.35 -7.40 49.94
N ALA A 239 -42.02 -8.13 48.87
CA ALA A 239 -40.67 -8.66 48.65
C ALA A 239 -39.92 -7.75 47.68
N ASP A 240 -38.72 -7.30 48.08
CA ASP A 240 -37.87 -6.39 47.32
C ASP A 240 -36.39 -6.71 47.58
N ASN A 241 -35.60 -6.92 46.53
CA ASN A 241 -34.17 -7.26 46.61
C ASN A 241 -33.84 -8.45 47.54
N GLY A 242 -34.69 -9.48 47.58
CA GLY A 242 -34.49 -10.66 48.41
C GLY A 242 -34.86 -10.47 49.90
N GLU A 243 -35.40 -9.31 50.29
CA GLU A 243 -35.94 -9.07 51.63
C GLU A 243 -37.47 -9.06 51.59
N LEU A 244 -38.11 -9.72 52.57
CA LEU A 244 -39.56 -9.71 52.74
C LEU A 244 -39.95 -8.75 53.86
N HIS A 245 -40.77 -7.75 53.51
CA HIS A 245 -41.35 -6.81 54.46
C HIS A 245 -42.79 -7.19 54.74
N SER A 246 -43.02 -7.86 55.86
CA SER A 246 -44.32 -8.39 56.26
C SER A 246 -45.17 -7.40 57.07
N ASN A 247 -46.48 -7.65 57.14
CA ASN A 247 -47.45 -6.91 57.96
C ASN A 247 -47.52 -5.40 57.67
N ILE A 248 -47.54 -5.04 56.39
CA ILE A 248 -47.71 -3.66 55.95
C ILE A 248 -49.19 -3.26 56.10
N PRO A 249 -49.53 -2.21 56.87
CA PRO A 249 -50.90 -1.75 57.00
C PRO A 249 -51.39 -1.15 55.68
N LEU A 250 -52.67 -1.34 55.35
CA LEU A 250 -53.26 -0.94 54.07
C LEU A 250 -53.12 0.57 53.81
N GLU A 251 -53.12 1.39 54.87
CA GLU A 251 -52.96 2.83 54.81
C GLU A 251 -51.55 3.25 54.38
N ARG A 252 -50.52 2.44 54.69
CA ARG A 252 -49.12 2.70 54.30
C ARG A 252 -48.73 2.09 52.96
N LEU A 253 -49.51 1.14 52.46
CA LEU A 253 -49.22 0.48 51.19
C LEU A 253 -49.04 1.44 50.00
N PRO A 254 -49.83 2.52 49.81
CA PRO A 254 -49.61 3.47 48.73
C PRO A 254 -48.24 4.17 48.81
N ASP A 255 -47.83 4.55 50.01
CA ASP A 255 -46.56 5.24 50.27
C ASP A 255 -45.38 4.29 50.10
N ASP A 256 -45.49 3.04 50.57
CA ASP A 256 -44.46 2.02 50.41
C ASP A 256 -44.31 1.60 48.94
N LEU A 257 -45.41 1.39 48.22
CA LEU A 257 -45.38 1.10 46.79
C LEU A 257 -44.80 2.27 46.01
N SER A 258 -45.21 3.51 46.29
CA SER A 258 -44.64 4.67 45.61
C SER A 258 -43.15 4.79 45.89
N THR A 259 -42.72 4.70 47.15
CA THR A 259 -41.31 4.81 47.55
C THR A 259 -40.46 3.72 46.90
N ARG A 260 -40.90 2.47 46.91
CA ARG A 260 -40.14 1.33 46.36
C ARG A 260 -40.20 1.26 44.83
N LEU A 261 -41.27 1.74 44.19
CA LEU A 261 -41.33 1.87 42.72
C LEU A 261 -40.59 3.12 42.22
N HIS A 262 -40.39 4.13 43.06
CA HIS A 262 -39.58 5.33 42.77
C HIS A 262 -38.11 5.15 43.16
N ALA A 263 -37.80 4.24 44.08
CA ALA A 263 -36.44 3.84 44.40
C ALA A 263 -35.87 3.07 43.20
N ASP A 264 -35.34 3.82 42.24
CA ASP A 264 -34.12 3.49 41.51
C ASP A 264 -33.23 2.72 42.49
N VAL A 265 -33.10 1.39 42.33
CA VAL A 265 -32.55 0.46 43.33
C VAL A 265 -31.20 1.00 43.81
N GLN A 266 -31.29 1.70 44.93
CA GLN A 266 -30.19 2.29 45.65
C GLN A 266 -30.01 1.41 46.87
N VAL A 267 -29.15 0.40 46.74
CA VAL A 267 -28.39 -0.06 47.90
C VAL A 267 -27.86 1.21 48.58
N ARG A 268 -28.36 1.50 49.79
CA ARG A 268 -27.97 2.66 50.59
C ARG A 268 -26.48 2.56 50.91
N VAL A 269 -25.67 3.12 50.02
CA VAL A 269 -24.30 3.56 50.30
C VAL A 269 -24.25 5.04 49.94
N PRO A 270 -23.79 5.94 50.84
CA PRO A 270 -23.95 7.38 50.67
C PRO A 270 -23.46 7.89 49.30
N ARG A 271 -24.34 8.59 48.57
CA ARG A 271 -24.04 9.32 47.32
C ARG A 271 -23.09 10.48 47.67
N THR A 272 -21.87 10.55 47.12
CA THR A 272 -21.55 11.59 46.11
C THR A 272 -20.36 11.25 45.18
N LEU A 273 -19.55 10.20 45.44
CA LEU A 273 -18.34 9.90 44.64
C LEU A 273 -18.44 8.62 43.78
N ARG A 274 -19.25 7.65 44.19
CA ARG A 274 -19.29 6.31 43.55
C ARG A 274 -20.09 6.23 42.25
N THR A 275 -21.06 7.11 42.01
CA THR A 275 -21.85 7.12 40.75
C THR A 275 -21.04 7.66 39.58
N ARG A 276 -20.22 8.71 39.82
CA ARG A 276 -19.16 9.12 38.89
C ARG A 276 -18.17 7.99 38.67
N LEU A 277 -17.72 7.30 39.72
CA LEU A 277 -16.79 6.17 39.55
C LEU A 277 -17.39 5.02 38.73
N HIS A 278 -18.67 4.68 38.87
CA HIS A 278 -19.29 3.64 38.04
C HIS A 278 -19.49 4.07 36.59
N GLN A 279 -19.90 5.31 36.34
CA GLN A 279 -19.99 5.85 34.98
C GLN A 279 -18.61 6.00 34.35
N VAL A 280 -17.60 6.41 35.12
CA VAL A 280 -16.19 6.51 34.71
C VAL A 280 -15.59 5.12 34.47
N ARG A 281 -15.82 4.14 35.35
CA ARG A 281 -15.39 2.74 35.13
C ARG A 281 -16.05 2.16 33.89
N ARG A 282 -17.33 2.44 33.66
CA ARG A 282 -18.04 1.99 32.46
C ARG A 282 -17.53 2.69 31.21
N ALA A 283 -17.33 4.00 31.26
CA ALA A 283 -16.72 4.76 30.17
C ALA A 283 -15.29 4.29 29.88
N ALA A 284 -14.51 3.98 30.91
CA ALA A 284 -13.16 3.43 30.80
C ALA A 284 -13.15 2.02 30.19
N ILE A 285 -14.09 1.15 30.57
CA ILE A 285 -14.25 -0.17 29.95
C ILE A 285 -14.64 -0.02 28.48
N VAL A 286 -15.62 0.82 28.16
CA VAL A 286 -16.06 1.04 26.77
C VAL A 286 -14.93 1.66 25.94
N ALA A 287 -14.24 2.69 26.45
CA ALA A 287 -13.11 3.31 25.78
C ALA A 287 -11.95 2.32 25.59
N GLY A 288 -11.64 1.51 26.60
CA GLY A 288 -10.63 0.46 26.52
C GLY A 288 -10.99 -0.60 25.47
N LEU A 289 -12.23 -1.11 25.48
CA LEU A 289 -12.70 -2.08 24.50
C LEU A 289 -12.70 -1.50 23.08
N THR A 290 -13.12 -0.24 22.94
CA THR A 290 -13.13 0.48 21.65
C THR A 290 -11.71 0.65 21.13
N GLY A 291 -10.76 1.05 21.98
CA GLY A 291 -9.35 1.16 21.61
C GLY A 291 -8.72 -0.18 21.24
N ILE A 292 -9.03 -1.26 21.98
CA ILE A 292 -8.56 -2.62 21.66
C ILE A 292 -9.14 -3.10 20.33
N ILE A 293 -10.45 -2.92 20.10
CA ILE A 293 -11.11 -3.32 18.84
C ILE A 293 -10.53 -2.51 17.67
N TRP A 294 -10.37 -1.20 17.83
CA TRP A 294 -9.78 -0.35 16.80
C TRP A 294 -8.33 -0.77 16.49
N TYR A 295 -7.51 -1.03 17.51
CA TYR A 295 -6.14 -1.53 17.33
C TYR A 295 -6.10 -2.89 16.61
N LEU A 296 -7.00 -3.82 16.96
CA LEU A 296 -7.09 -5.12 16.31
C LEU A 296 -7.56 -5.00 14.85
N ALA A 297 -8.51 -4.10 14.58
CA ALA A 297 -8.99 -3.81 13.23
C ALA A 297 -7.88 -3.17 12.37
N ASP A 298 -7.13 -2.23 12.93
CA ASP A 298 -5.97 -1.63 12.28
C ASP A 298 -4.91 -2.69 11.91
N GLN A 299 -4.54 -3.54 12.88
CA GLN A 299 -3.60 -4.64 12.66
C GLN A 299 -4.09 -5.67 11.64
N ALA A 300 -5.40 -5.92 11.55
CA ALA A 300 -5.99 -6.82 10.56
C ALA A 300 -6.07 -6.21 9.15
N SER A 301 -6.07 -4.88 9.05
CA SER A 301 -6.12 -4.15 7.77
C SER A 301 -4.76 -3.92 7.11
N GLN A 302 -3.67 -4.30 7.79
CA GLN A 302 -2.33 -4.18 7.22
C GLN A 302 -2.14 -5.17 6.08
N ILE A 303 -1.85 -4.63 4.89
CA ILE A 303 -1.49 -5.43 3.73
C ILE A 303 -0.02 -5.22 3.38
N SER A 304 0.59 -6.26 2.85
CA SER A 304 1.90 -6.18 2.20
C SER A 304 1.67 -6.11 0.69
N ALA A 305 2.14 -5.04 0.05
CA ALA A 305 2.15 -4.94 -1.41
C ALA A 305 3.58 -4.94 -1.92
N GLY A 306 3.92 -5.93 -2.73
CA GLY A 306 5.20 -6.01 -3.43
C GLY A 306 5.21 -5.21 -4.74
N GLY A 307 6.41 -4.88 -5.21
CA GLY A 307 6.64 -4.41 -6.58
C GLY A 307 6.45 -2.91 -6.79
N VAL A 308 6.59 -2.08 -5.76
CA VAL A 308 6.46 -0.62 -5.90
C VAL A 308 7.81 -0.04 -6.35
N PRO A 309 7.92 0.54 -7.56
CA PRO A 309 9.18 1.09 -8.06
C PRO A 309 9.51 2.42 -7.38
N MET A 310 10.75 2.55 -6.92
CA MET A 310 11.32 3.79 -6.36
C MET A 310 12.61 4.14 -7.09
N THR A 311 12.81 5.42 -7.40
CA THR A 311 14.04 5.93 -8.00
C THR A 311 14.92 6.53 -6.91
N LEU A 312 16.12 5.98 -6.77
CA LEU A 312 17.13 6.46 -5.83
C LEU A 312 17.88 7.64 -6.44
N SER A 313 17.97 8.73 -5.69
CA SER A 313 18.87 9.84 -6.00
C SER A 313 19.82 10.04 -4.82
N ILE A 314 21.11 9.83 -5.05
CA ILE A 314 22.15 9.97 -4.04
C ILE A 314 22.88 11.28 -4.30
N THR A 315 22.85 12.19 -3.33
CA THR A 315 23.49 13.51 -3.44
C THR A 315 24.69 13.62 -2.50
N ALA A 316 25.81 14.11 -3.01
CA ALA A 316 26.97 14.39 -2.17
C ALA A 316 26.78 15.72 -1.41
N PRO A 317 27.15 15.81 -0.12
CA PRO A 317 27.04 17.04 0.66
C PRO A 317 28.03 18.13 0.24
N GLN A 318 29.10 17.76 -0.49
CA GLN A 318 30.14 18.69 -0.94
C GLN A 318 30.06 18.92 -2.47
N PRO A 319 30.15 20.18 -2.96
CA PRO A 319 29.99 20.52 -4.38
C PRO A 319 31.10 20.00 -5.30
N GLY A 320 32.20 19.47 -4.75
CA GLY A 320 33.32 18.88 -5.49
C GLY A 320 33.20 17.37 -5.72
N LEU A 321 32.14 16.73 -5.23
CA LEU A 321 31.94 15.28 -5.35
C LEU A 321 30.71 14.97 -6.21
N VAL A 322 30.80 13.88 -6.97
CA VAL A 322 29.76 13.37 -7.87
C VAL A 322 29.52 11.91 -7.54
N VAL A 323 28.27 11.47 -7.60
CA VAL A 323 27.88 10.11 -7.23
C VAL A 323 27.19 9.45 -8.41
N ASP A 324 27.71 8.30 -8.82
CA ASP A 324 27.10 7.47 -9.85
C ASP A 324 26.63 6.14 -9.25
N VAL A 325 25.38 5.79 -9.50
CA VAL A 325 24.84 4.48 -9.12
C VAL A 325 25.23 3.47 -10.20
N GLU A 326 26.06 2.47 -9.85
CA GLU A 326 26.46 1.40 -10.78
C GLU A 326 25.40 0.30 -10.84
N LEU A 327 24.89 -0.10 -9.67
CA LEU A 327 23.89 -1.16 -9.52
C LEU A 327 22.81 -0.71 -8.54
N PRO A 328 21.52 -0.70 -8.94
CA PRO A 328 20.99 -1.02 -10.27
C PRO A 328 21.28 0.08 -11.31
N SER A 329 21.51 -0.30 -12.57
CA SER A 329 21.92 0.62 -13.66
C SER A 329 20.92 1.74 -13.97
N GLN A 330 19.64 1.55 -13.62
CA GLN A 330 18.59 2.56 -13.78
C GLN A 330 18.27 3.32 -12.47
N ALA A 331 19.11 3.14 -11.43
CA ALA A 331 18.88 3.66 -10.07
C ALA A 331 17.47 3.38 -9.52
N THR A 332 16.80 2.34 -10.05
CA THR A 332 15.41 2.02 -9.71
C THR A 332 15.38 0.73 -8.92
N VAL A 333 14.70 0.77 -7.78
CA VAL A 333 14.60 -0.32 -6.82
C VAL A 333 13.14 -0.66 -6.61
N SER A 334 12.84 -1.96 -6.58
CA SER A 334 11.51 -2.47 -6.27
C SER A 334 11.37 -2.72 -4.78
N VAL A 335 10.33 -2.17 -4.18
CA VAL A 335 10.10 -2.23 -2.73
C VAL A 335 8.80 -2.98 -2.43
N THR A 336 8.84 -3.84 -1.42
CA THR A 336 7.66 -4.40 -0.76
C THR A 336 7.33 -3.55 0.45
N LEU A 337 6.14 -2.96 0.41
CA LEU A 337 5.64 -2.04 1.42
C LEU A 337 4.62 -2.74 2.32
N ARG A 338 4.68 -2.47 3.62
CA ARG A 338 3.70 -2.93 4.62
C ARG A 338 3.07 -1.74 5.31
N GLY A 339 1.74 -1.65 5.30
CA GLY A 339 0.99 -0.55 5.89
C GLY A 339 -0.51 -0.71 5.73
N SER A 340 -1.28 0.33 6.05
CA SER A 340 -2.74 0.33 5.83
C SER A 340 -3.05 0.19 4.34
N THR A 341 -4.16 -0.49 4.01
CA THR A 341 -4.58 -0.70 2.61
C THR A 341 -4.58 0.60 1.80
N ARG A 342 -5.17 1.67 2.36
CA ARG A 342 -5.24 2.98 1.70
C ARG A 342 -3.86 3.59 1.45
N ALA A 343 -2.96 3.54 2.44
CA ALA A 343 -1.64 4.16 2.31
C ALA A 343 -0.76 3.43 1.29
N VAL A 344 -0.77 2.09 1.33
CA VAL A 344 -0.02 1.24 0.41
C VAL A 344 -0.54 1.38 -1.02
N GLU A 345 -1.86 1.40 -1.20
CA GLU A 345 -2.49 1.53 -2.52
C GLU A 345 -2.34 2.94 -3.09
N ALA A 346 -2.37 3.99 -2.27
CA ALA A 346 -2.06 5.35 -2.68
C ALA A 346 -0.60 5.50 -3.15
N LEU A 347 0.35 4.88 -2.44
CA LEU A 347 1.76 4.86 -2.86
C LEU A 347 1.95 4.05 -4.15
N ARG A 348 1.29 2.90 -4.27
CA ARG A 348 1.33 2.09 -5.49
C ARG A 348 0.76 2.85 -6.69
N ALA A 349 -0.37 3.52 -6.52
CA ALA A 349 -0.98 4.34 -7.56
C ALA A 349 -0.12 5.55 -7.95
N ALA A 350 0.55 6.18 -6.98
CA ALA A 350 1.51 7.25 -7.25
C ALA A 350 2.72 6.73 -8.04
N ALA A 351 3.29 5.59 -7.62
CA ALA A 351 4.44 4.95 -8.26
C ALA A 351 4.15 4.47 -9.70
N GLN A 352 2.88 4.14 -10.01
CA GLN A 352 2.47 3.80 -11.38
C GLN A 352 2.51 5.00 -12.33
N ARG A 353 2.29 6.22 -11.83
CA ARG A 353 2.35 7.46 -12.65
C ARG A 353 3.79 7.92 -12.83
N THR A 354 4.55 7.90 -11.73
CA THR A 354 5.95 8.33 -11.72
C THR A 354 6.67 7.55 -10.62
N PRO A 355 7.84 6.96 -10.88
CA PRO A 355 8.64 6.33 -9.85
C PRO A 355 8.85 7.26 -8.66
N LEU A 356 8.66 6.76 -7.44
CA LEU A 356 8.74 7.60 -6.25
C LEU A 356 10.21 7.98 -5.99
N PRO A 357 10.53 9.29 -5.82
CA PRO A 357 11.89 9.70 -5.54
C PRO A 357 12.27 9.34 -4.10
N ALA A 358 13.42 8.71 -3.95
CA ALA A 358 14.08 8.45 -2.68
C ALA A 358 15.42 9.18 -2.68
N GLU A 359 15.43 10.37 -2.07
CA GLU A 359 16.63 11.17 -1.90
C GLU A 359 17.41 10.72 -0.67
N TRP A 360 18.71 10.50 -0.86
CA TRP A 360 19.65 10.20 0.22
C TRP A 360 20.88 11.08 0.08
N VAL A 361 21.32 11.65 1.19
CA VAL A 361 22.55 12.47 1.27
C VAL A 361 23.64 11.63 1.90
N LEU A 362 24.84 11.62 1.30
CA LEU A 362 25.96 10.84 1.84
C LEU A 362 26.30 11.28 3.27
N ASP A 363 26.46 10.29 4.16
CA ASP A 363 27.01 10.50 5.50
C ASP A 363 28.54 10.79 5.43
N ASP A 364 29.08 11.51 6.43
CA ASP A 364 30.49 11.94 6.50
C ASP A 364 31.52 10.80 6.41
N THR A 365 31.13 9.55 6.69
CA THR A 365 32.01 8.38 6.60
C THR A 365 32.25 7.89 5.18
N ARG A 366 31.36 8.24 4.23
CA ARG A 366 31.37 7.79 2.83
C ARG A 366 31.67 8.93 1.85
N SER A 367 32.21 10.05 2.36
CA SER A 367 32.54 11.26 1.58
C SER A 367 33.93 11.24 0.95
N LYS A 368 34.59 10.07 0.86
CA LYS A 368 35.88 9.92 0.18
C LYS A 368 35.66 9.32 -1.21
N PRO A 369 36.49 9.65 -2.22
CA PRO A 369 36.38 9.02 -3.53
C PRO A 369 36.59 7.50 -3.43
N GLY A 370 35.71 6.72 -4.04
CA GLY A 370 35.74 5.26 -3.95
C GLY A 370 34.42 4.59 -4.30
N ARG A 371 34.45 3.26 -4.42
CA ARG A 371 33.27 2.41 -4.64
C ARG A 371 32.71 1.96 -3.29
N TYR A 372 31.42 2.16 -3.10
CA TYR A 372 30.69 1.79 -1.89
C TYR A 372 29.52 0.86 -2.23
N SER A 373 29.27 -0.12 -1.36
CA SER A 373 28.10 -0.98 -1.42
C SER A 373 27.36 -0.89 -0.09
N VAL A 374 26.07 -0.58 -0.17
CA VAL A 374 25.21 -0.33 0.99
C VAL A 374 23.93 -1.13 0.84
N PRO A 375 23.36 -1.68 1.93
CA PRO A 375 22.04 -2.29 1.90
C PRO A 375 20.99 -1.29 1.39
N ALA A 376 20.21 -1.69 0.39
CA ALA A 376 19.20 -0.83 -0.24
C ALA A 376 18.12 -0.37 0.76
N ALA A 377 17.84 -1.19 1.77
CA ALA A 377 16.90 -0.86 2.85
C ALA A 377 17.35 0.36 3.68
N GLU A 378 18.65 0.47 3.99
CA GLU A 378 19.22 1.59 4.76
C GLU A 378 19.01 2.94 4.06
N LEU A 379 19.15 2.96 2.73
CA LEU A 379 18.95 4.16 1.91
C LEU A 379 17.49 4.60 1.87
N LEU A 380 16.56 3.65 1.86
CA LEU A 380 15.14 3.92 1.69
C LEU A 380 14.40 4.20 2.99
N GLU A 381 14.86 3.67 4.13
CA GLU A 381 14.25 3.92 5.46
C GLU A 381 14.23 5.39 5.84
N ARG A 382 15.24 6.17 5.40
CA ARG A 382 15.33 7.61 5.67
C ARG A 382 14.55 8.46 4.67
N SER A 383 13.99 7.87 3.62
CA SER A 383 13.30 8.62 2.57
C SER A 383 12.01 9.29 3.07
N ALA A 384 11.80 10.54 2.68
CA ALA A 384 10.61 11.30 3.05
C ALA A 384 9.32 10.67 2.48
N ALA A 385 9.39 10.06 1.29
CA ALA A 385 8.27 9.42 0.62
C ALA A 385 7.66 8.26 1.42
N VAL A 386 8.49 7.52 2.15
CA VAL A 386 8.08 6.36 2.96
C VAL A 386 7.58 6.80 4.34
N ARG A 387 8.33 7.67 5.04
CA ARG A 387 7.93 8.18 6.37
C ARG A 387 6.63 8.97 6.35
N ALA A 388 6.41 9.81 5.34
CA ALA A 388 5.27 10.72 5.29
C ALA A 388 3.90 10.01 5.29
N ARG A 389 3.87 8.72 4.94
CA ARG A 389 2.61 7.94 4.83
C ARG A 389 2.50 6.79 5.82
N GLY A 390 3.40 6.71 6.82
CA GLY A 390 3.34 5.70 7.88
C GLY A 390 3.46 4.26 7.38
N VAL A 391 4.14 4.05 6.25
CA VAL A 391 4.36 2.74 5.64
C VAL A 391 5.78 2.27 5.96
N SER A 392 5.93 1.01 6.33
CA SER A 392 7.25 0.39 6.57
C SER A 392 7.69 -0.42 5.36
N ILE A 393 9.00 -0.47 5.12
CA ILE A 393 9.59 -1.31 4.08
C ILE A 393 9.78 -2.72 4.65
N GLU A 394 9.23 -3.73 3.98
CA GLU A 394 9.37 -5.14 4.38
C GLU A 394 10.51 -5.81 3.62
N LYS A 395 10.66 -5.51 2.32
CA LYS A 395 11.71 -6.08 1.48
C LYS A 395 12.10 -5.12 0.35
N VAL A 396 13.35 -5.18 -0.08
CA VAL A 396 13.90 -4.35 -1.16
C VAL A 396 14.64 -5.23 -2.16
N LEU A 397 14.42 -5.02 -3.46
CA LEU A 397 15.12 -5.70 -4.56
C LEU A 397 15.66 -4.68 -5.57
N PRO A 398 16.98 -4.70 -5.90
CA PRO A 398 18.03 -5.50 -5.28
C PRO A 398 18.25 -5.14 -3.80
N ASP A 399 18.83 -6.07 -3.04
CA ASP A 399 19.10 -5.94 -1.61
C ASP A 399 20.27 -4.99 -1.30
N THR A 400 21.15 -4.80 -2.28
CA THR A 400 22.34 -3.95 -2.21
C THR A 400 22.35 -2.95 -3.35
N VAL A 401 22.81 -1.73 -3.04
CA VAL A 401 23.04 -0.65 -4.01
C VAL A 401 24.52 -0.35 -4.01
N THR A 402 25.13 -0.41 -5.19
CA THR A 402 26.54 -0.04 -5.39
C THR A 402 26.62 1.28 -6.10
N PHE A 403 27.35 2.22 -5.51
CA PHE A 403 27.60 3.54 -6.09
C PHE A 403 29.08 3.91 -5.97
N VAL A 404 29.53 4.76 -6.89
CA VAL A 404 30.89 5.29 -6.92
C VAL A 404 30.81 6.78 -6.64
N VAL A 405 31.64 7.22 -5.69
CA VAL A 405 31.87 8.62 -5.39
C VAL A 405 33.15 9.04 -6.11
N ASP A 406 33.05 10.04 -6.97
CA ASP A 406 34.17 10.59 -7.73
C ASP A 406 34.34 12.09 -7.46
N GLU A 407 35.56 12.58 -7.67
CA GLU A 407 35.83 14.01 -7.64
C GLU A 407 35.45 14.68 -8.97
N LYS A 408 34.84 15.86 -8.87
CA LYS A 408 34.56 16.73 -10.01
C LYS A 408 35.84 17.47 -10.40
N ALA A 409 36.33 17.21 -11.61
CA ALA A 409 37.46 17.93 -12.19
C ALA A 409 36.97 18.95 -13.22
N ALA A 410 37.48 20.18 -13.15
CA ALA A 410 37.22 21.21 -14.14
C ALA A 410 38.50 21.50 -14.92
N VAL A 411 38.47 21.36 -16.25
CA VAL A 411 39.62 21.57 -17.14
C VAL A 411 39.22 22.47 -18.30
N MET A 412 40.12 23.35 -18.71
CA MET A 412 39.96 24.14 -19.94
C MET A 412 40.27 23.24 -21.13
N MET A 413 39.32 23.10 -22.05
CA MET A 413 39.49 22.31 -23.27
C MET A 413 39.32 23.19 -24.50
N PRO A 414 40.19 23.06 -25.52
CA PRO A 414 40.00 23.73 -26.80
C PRO A 414 38.76 23.19 -27.53
N VAL A 415 38.07 24.10 -28.23
CA VAL A 415 36.94 23.74 -29.08
C VAL A 415 37.43 23.50 -30.50
N ARG A 416 37.19 22.30 -31.04
CA ARG A 416 37.53 21.91 -32.41
C ARG A 416 36.27 21.84 -33.26
N VAL A 417 36.37 22.23 -34.52
CA VAL A 417 35.25 22.13 -35.47
C VAL A 417 35.22 20.72 -36.06
N GLY A 418 34.15 19.98 -35.80
CA GLY A 418 33.85 18.73 -36.50
C GLY A 418 33.41 19.05 -37.93
N SER A 419 34.34 19.01 -38.88
CA SER A 419 34.13 19.42 -40.27
C SER A 419 33.63 18.29 -41.18
N GLY A 420 33.69 17.03 -40.73
CA GLY A 420 33.21 15.87 -41.49
C GLY A 420 33.90 15.75 -42.84
N ARG A 421 33.13 15.77 -43.94
CA ARG A 421 33.63 15.73 -45.33
C ARG A 421 33.93 17.12 -45.93
N ALA A 422 33.65 18.20 -45.20
CA ALA A 422 33.92 19.55 -45.66
C ALA A 422 35.35 19.97 -45.25
N ARG A 423 36.11 20.53 -46.18
CA ARG A 423 37.40 21.16 -45.86
C ARG A 423 37.17 22.61 -45.50
N VAL A 424 37.60 23.01 -44.31
CA VAL A 424 37.41 24.37 -43.77
C VAL A 424 38.76 25.07 -43.59
N ALA A 425 38.78 26.38 -43.80
CA ALA A 425 39.90 27.28 -43.53
C ALA A 425 39.42 28.53 -42.78
N ASP A 426 40.35 29.34 -42.28
CA ASP A 426 40.07 30.55 -41.49
C ASP A 426 39.10 30.28 -40.32
N VAL A 427 39.30 29.15 -39.62
CA VAL A 427 38.43 28.75 -38.50
C VAL A 427 38.75 29.61 -37.29
N ASN A 428 37.76 30.37 -36.83
CA ASN A 428 37.83 31.18 -35.63
C ASN A 428 36.63 30.88 -34.73
N VAL A 429 36.89 30.36 -33.54
CA VAL A 429 35.88 29.98 -32.53
C VAL A 429 36.02 30.90 -31.33
N SER A 430 34.90 31.45 -30.87
CA SER A 430 34.85 32.35 -29.71
C SER A 430 33.78 31.89 -28.71
N PRO A 431 34.18 31.56 -27.46
CA PRO A 431 35.55 31.42 -26.97
C PRO A 431 36.28 30.18 -27.56
N ALA A 432 37.60 30.27 -27.73
CA ALA A 432 38.42 29.18 -28.27
C ALA A 432 38.62 28.01 -27.29
N GLU A 433 38.51 28.29 -25.99
CA GLU A 433 38.56 27.30 -24.92
C GLU A 433 37.32 27.43 -24.03
N VAL A 434 36.85 26.30 -23.51
CA VAL A 434 35.68 26.21 -22.66
C VAL A 434 36.01 25.42 -21.39
N ARG A 435 35.37 25.78 -20.28
CA ARG A 435 35.53 25.07 -19.01
C ARG A 435 34.65 23.84 -19.01
N VAL A 436 35.27 22.67 -18.92
CA VAL A 436 34.59 21.38 -18.93
C VAL A 436 34.69 20.76 -17.55
N SER A 437 33.54 20.47 -16.95
CA SER A 437 33.45 19.67 -15.74
C SER A 437 33.17 18.22 -16.09
N LEU A 438 34.01 17.32 -15.61
CA LEU A 438 33.88 15.88 -15.78
C LEU A 438 34.36 15.14 -14.53
N ARG A 439 34.11 13.84 -14.46
CA ARG A 439 34.61 12.99 -13.36
C ARG A 439 36.13 12.87 -13.49
N ARG A 440 36.86 12.94 -12.37
CA ARG A 440 38.34 12.85 -12.36
C ARG A 440 38.84 11.57 -13.03
N ARG A 441 38.21 10.42 -12.76
CA ARG A 441 38.51 9.13 -13.41
C ARG A 441 38.42 9.16 -14.93
N ASP A 442 37.50 9.95 -15.48
CA ASP A 442 37.28 10.02 -16.93
C ASP A 442 38.28 10.98 -17.57
N LEU A 443 38.66 12.05 -16.86
CA LEU A 443 39.75 12.95 -17.26
C LEU A 443 41.10 12.21 -17.34
N ASP A 444 41.37 11.34 -16.37
CA ASP A 444 42.62 10.58 -16.30
C ASP A 444 42.71 9.50 -17.41
N ARG A 445 41.58 9.04 -17.95
CA ARG A 445 41.50 8.12 -19.10
C ARG A 445 41.66 8.83 -20.45
N LEU A 446 41.33 10.12 -20.54
CA LEU A 446 41.45 10.90 -21.76
C LEU A 446 42.91 11.30 -21.99
N ALA A 447 43.49 10.80 -23.09
CA ALA A 447 44.78 11.24 -23.58
C ALA A 447 44.78 12.75 -23.85
N GLU A 448 45.91 13.43 -23.64
CA GLU A 448 45.98 14.90 -23.80
C GLU A 448 45.59 15.38 -25.21
N THR A 449 45.83 14.56 -26.24
CA THR A 449 45.45 14.83 -27.64
C THR A 449 43.95 14.87 -27.87
N ASP A 450 43.20 14.18 -27.02
CA ASP A 450 41.76 13.91 -27.14
C ASP A 450 40.92 14.85 -26.25
N ARG A 451 41.57 15.71 -25.46
CA ARG A 451 40.93 16.71 -24.60
C ARG A 451 40.47 17.93 -25.40
N ALA A 452 39.64 17.70 -26.40
CA ALA A 452 39.03 18.76 -27.19
C ALA A 452 37.53 18.50 -27.34
N ILE A 453 36.72 19.56 -27.25
CA ILE A 453 35.28 19.44 -27.52
C ILE A 453 35.03 19.68 -29.00
N GLU A 454 34.33 18.75 -29.62
CA GLU A 454 33.89 18.91 -31.00
C GLU A 454 32.59 19.71 -31.11
N LEU A 455 32.63 20.71 -31.98
CA LEU A 455 31.47 21.42 -32.50
C LEU A 455 30.81 20.60 -33.61
N PRO A 456 29.56 20.14 -33.44
CA PRO A 456 28.86 19.30 -34.41
C PRO A 456 28.34 20.15 -35.58
N LEU A 457 29.24 20.56 -36.47
CA LEU A 457 28.91 21.41 -37.64
C LEU A 457 28.80 20.62 -38.95
N GLN A 458 29.00 19.31 -38.93
CA GLN A 458 29.09 18.42 -40.08
C GLN A 458 27.90 18.59 -41.06
N ASP A 459 26.68 18.52 -40.55
CA ASP A 459 25.45 18.64 -41.36
C ASP A 459 25.25 20.05 -41.92
N ARG A 460 25.58 21.07 -41.12
CA ARG A 460 25.47 22.48 -41.53
C ARG A 460 26.49 22.85 -42.60
N LEU A 461 27.70 22.28 -42.51
CA LEU A 461 28.78 22.45 -43.47
C LEU A 461 28.57 21.66 -44.76
N ALA A 462 27.82 20.55 -44.72
CA ALA A 462 27.44 19.81 -45.92
C ALA A 462 26.50 20.62 -46.84
N ALA A 463 25.65 21.48 -46.27
CA ALA A 463 24.74 22.36 -47.01
C ALA A 463 25.37 23.71 -47.45
N ALA A 464 26.61 23.98 -47.04
CA ALA A 464 27.28 25.26 -47.24
C ALA A 464 27.84 25.45 -48.65
N GLU A 465 27.66 26.64 -49.24
CA GLU A 465 28.33 27.04 -50.49
C GLU A 465 29.84 27.19 -50.28
N PRO A 466 30.69 26.55 -51.11
CA PRO A 466 32.14 26.74 -51.07
C PRO A 466 32.55 28.18 -51.36
N GLY A 467 33.63 28.65 -50.73
CA GLY A 467 34.27 29.95 -50.96
C GLY A 467 33.76 31.11 -50.11
N LYS A 468 32.59 30.98 -49.46
CA LYS A 468 32.06 32.02 -48.55
C LYS A 468 32.41 31.73 -47.09
N THR A 469 32.71 32.79 -46.34
CA THR A 469 32.83 32.72 -44.88
C THR A 469 31.44 32.61 -44.27
N GLN A 470 31.22 31.56 -43.47
CA GLN A 470 30.00 31.33 -42.73
C GLN A 470 30.24 31.63 -41.25
N THR A 471 29.28 32.31 -40.63
CA THR A 471 29.29 32.61 -39.20
C THR A 471 28.10 31.94 -38.55
N PHE A 472 28.36 31.22 -37.47
CA PHE A 472 27.38 30.49 -36.70
C PHE A 472 27.41 30.99 -35.26
N GLU A 473 26.27 31.46 -34.78
CA GLU A 473 26.10 31.92 -33.41
C GLU A 473 25.35 30.86 -32.59
N ARG A 474 25.58 30.86 -31.27
CA ARG A 474 24.86 30.04 -30.29
C ARG A 474 24.90 28.53 -30.60
N LEU A 475 26.08 28.03 -30.97
CA LEU A 475 26.31 26.61 -31.22
C LEU A 475 26.44 25.87 -29.90
N ALA A 476 25.53 24.91 -29.68
CA ALA A 476 25.62 23.99 -28.55
C ALA A 476 26.83 23.05 -28.72
N LEU A 477 27.59 22.90 -27.66
CA LEU A 477 28.72 21.98 -27.60
C LEU A 477 28.24 20.54 -27.38
N SER A 478 29.01 19.58 -27.88
CA SER A 478 28.71 18.17 -27.69
C SER A 478 28.74 17.79 -26.19
N PRO A 479 27.71 17.13 -25.64
CA PRO A 479 27.68 16.75 -24.22
C PRO A 479 28.57 15.54 -23.90
N ARG A 480 29.30 15.03 -24.90
CA ARG A 480 30.16 13.84 -24.80
C ARG A 480 31.46 14.03 -25.59
N ILE A 481 32.55 13.44 -25.11
CA ILE A 481 33.87 13.43 -25.77
C ILE A 481 34.37 11.97 -25.79
N ASN A 482 34.59 11.39 -26.97
CA ASN A 482 35.10 10.01 -27.11
C ASN A 482 34.37 8.97 -26.23
N GLY A 483 33.05 9.11 -26.08
CA GLY A 483 32.22 8.22 -25.25
C GLY A 483 32.14 8.58 -23.76
N VAL A 484 32.88 9.58 -23.29
CA VAL A 484 32.80 10.15 -21.93
C VAL A 484 31.67 11.18 -21.86
N GLU A 485 30.84 11.10 -20.84
CA GLU A 485 29.75 12.06 -20.58
C GLU A 485 30.23 13.21 -19.72
N LEU A 486 29.93 14.45 -20.16
CA LEU A 486 30.34 15.67 -19.46
C LEU A 486 29.31 16.04 -18.40
N LEU A 487 29.78 16.49 -17.23
CA LEU A 487 28.91 16.93 -16.14
C LEU A 487 28.39 18.35 -16.37
N ALA A 488 29.23 19.24 -16.90
CA ALA A 488 28.86 20.60 -17.28
C ALA A 488 29.87 21.19 -18.27
N VAL A 489 29.43 22.10 -19.13
CA VAL A 489 30.28 22.85 -20.04
C VAL A 489 29.91 24.33 -19.96
N GLU A 490 30.90 25.18 -19.68
CA GLU A 490 30.73 26.62 -19.50
C GLU A 490 31.71 27.41 -20.40
N PRO A 491 31.22 28.28 -21.29
CA PRO A 491 29.82 28.48 -21.68
C PRO A 491 29.26 27.27 -22.45
N ALA A 492 27.95 27.04 -22.35
CA ALA A 492 27.25 25.94 -23.04
C ALA A 492 27.10 26.18 -24.55
N GLU A 493 27.17 27.45 -24.97
CA GLU A 493 27.05 27.88 -26.35
C GLU A 493 28.31 28.65 -26.77
N VAL A 494 28.76 28.44 -28.01
CA VAL A 494 29.90 29.15 -28.61
C VAL A 494 29.55 29.70 -29.98
N SER A 495 30.37 30.62 -30.48
CA SER A 495 30.26 31.13 -31.85
C SER A 495 31.44 30.64 -32.68
N ALA A 496 31.21 30.34 -33.95
CA ALA A 496 32.26 29.91 -34.86
C ALA A 496 32.09 30.60 -36.22
N SER A 497 33.19 31.13 -36.75
CA SER A 497 33.30 31.63 -38.12
C SER A 497 34.33 30.81 -38.87
N LEU A 498 34.02 30.40 -40.09
CA LEU A 498 34.89 29.56 -40.90
C LEU A 498 34.58 29.75 -42.38
N ARG A 499 35.56 29.51 -43.25
CA ARG A 499 35.37 29.46 -44.70
C ARG A 499 35.39 28.02 -45.18
N VAL A 500 34.34 27.60 -45.88
CA VAL A 500 34.32 26.29 -46.54
C VAL A 500 35.15 26.40 -47.81
N VAL A 501 36.28 25.70 -47.87
CA VAL A 501 37.21 25.75 -49.01
C VAL A 501 36.78 24.77 -50.11
N GLY A 502 36.18 23.65 -49.72
CA GLY A 502 35.70 22.63 -50.64
C GLY A 502 34.97 21.52 -49.90
N GLN A 503 34.27 20.68 -50.65
CA GLN A 503 33.60 19.49 -50.13
C GLN A 503 34.14 18.27 -50.88
N SER A 504 34.54 17.25 -50.13
CA SER A 504 34.82 15.95 -50.72
C SER A 504 33.50 15.26 -51.05
N VAL A 505 33.37 14.77 -52.28
CA VAL A 505 32.20 14.04 -52.74
C VAL A 505 32.64 12.66 -53.18
N THR A 506 31.83 11.66 -52.82
CA THR A 506 31.98 10.30 -53.33
C THR A 506 31.11 10.14 -54.57
N ARG A 507 31.67 9.66 -55.67
CA ARG A 507 30.93 9.32 -56.89
C ARG A 507 31.29 7.90 -57.32
N ARG A 508 30.27 7.14 -57.70
CA ARG A 508 30.47 5.87 -58.38
C ARG A 508 30.86 6.10 -59.83
N LEU A 509 32.02 5.60 -60.22
CA LEU A 509 32.42 5.50 -61.62
C LEU A 509 32.14 4.07 -62.11
N SER A 510 31.51 3.98 -63.27
CA SER A 510 31.22 2.72 -63.95
C SER A 510 31.79 2.72 -65.37
N GLY A 511 31.95 1.52 -65.94
CA GLY A 511 32.41 1.36 -67.32
C GLY A 511 33.92 1.47 -67.51
N ILE A 512 34.71 1.31 -66.45
CA ILE A 512 36.18 1.40 -66.54
C ILE A 512 36.72 0.06 -67.06
N THR A 513 37.25 0.07 -68.28
CA THR A 513 37.82 -1.13 -68.91
C THR A 513 39.21 -1.41 -68.34
N VAL A 514 39.38 -2.61 -67.80
CA VAL A 514 40.68 -3.10 -67.35
C VAL A 514 41.55 -3.42 -68.58
N ARG A 515 42.76 -2.89 -68.61
CA ARG A 515 43.75 -3.14 -69.67
C ARG A 515 44.90 -3.95 -69.12
N TYR A 516 45.55 -4.72 -69.98
CA TYR A 516 46.77 -5.42 -69.63
C TYR A 516 47.96 -4.51 -69.85
N ASP A 517 48.92 -4.54 -68.94
CA ASP A 517 50.24 -3.98 -69.19
C ASP A 517 51.20 -5.11 -69.59
N PHE A 518 51.53 -5.17 -70.87
CA PHE A 518 52.40 -6.19 -71.46
C PHE A 518 53.74 -5.58 -71.87
N SER A 519 54.83 -6.32 -71.63
CA SER A 519 56.04 -6.06 -72.40
C SER A 519 55.86 -6.48 -73.87
N PRO A 520 56.39 -5.74 -74.86
CA PRO A 520 56.22 -6.05 -76.29
C PRO A 520 56.58 -7.50 -76.69
N ARG A 521 57.56 -8.10 -75.99
CA ARG A 521 58.00 -9.50 -76.22
C ARG A 521 56.98 -10.56 -75.77
N MET A 522 56.07 -10.21 -74.86
CA MET A 522 55.05 -11.13 -74.32
C MET A 522 53.82 -11.19 -75.24
N LEU A 523 53.45 -10.06 -75.85
CA LEU A 523 52.34 -9.95 -76.82
C LEU A 523 52.52 -10.85 -78.05
N GLU A 524 53.78 -11.14 -78.43
CA GLU A 524 54.10 -12.02 -79.56
C GLU A 524 53.96 -13.51 -79.21
N ARG A 525 53.98 -13.87 -77.92
CA ARG A 525 54.07 -15.27 -77.44
C ARG A 525 52.81 -15.76 -76.74
N TYR A 526 52.02 -14.87 -76.15
CA TYR A 526 50.88 -15.25 -75.31
C TYR A 526 49.65 -14.39 -75.58
N GLY A 527 48.47 -15.03 -75.62
CA GLY A 527 47.15 -14.42 -75.54
C GLY A 527 46.59 -14.53 -74.11
N VAL A 528 45.59 -13.70 -73.79
CA VAL A 528 44.89 -13.76 -72.49
C VAL A 528 43.50 -14.31 -72.67
N GLU A 529 43.17 -15.34 -71.90
CA GLU A 529 41.82 -15.81 -71.74
C GLU A 529 41.23 -15.30 -70.42
N ARG A 530 40.03 -14.74 -70.51
CA ARG A 530 39.30 -14.13 -69.40
C ARG A 530 38.26 -15.12 -68.89
N ARG A 531 38.15 -15.31 -67.58
CA ARG A 531 37.16 -16.23 -67.01
C ARG A 531 35.73 -15.73 -67.23
N ASP A 532 35.51 -14.45 -66.95
CA ASP A 532 34.25 -13.75 -67.15
C ASP A 532 34.54 -12.37 -67.79
N PRO A 533 33.99 -12.05 -68.96
CA PRO A 533 34.13 -10.73 -69.58
C PRO A 533 33.64 -9.56 -68.70
N ASN A 534 32.68 -9.79 -67.80
CA ASN A 534 32.11 -8.75 -66.95
C ASN A 534 33.06 -8.31 -65.82
N GLU A 535 33.99 -9.17 -65.38
CA GLU A 535 35.02 -8.82 -64.39
C GLU A 535 36.00 -7.74 -64.89
N TRP A 536 36.04 -7.53 -66.21
CA TRP A 536 36.92 -6.57 -66.88
C TRP A 536 36.30 -5.18 -67.05
N LEU A 537 35.07 -5.00 -66.54
CA LEU A 537 34.38 -3.74 -66.45
C LEU A 537 34.20 -3.37 -64.98
N LEU A 538 35.02 -2.43 -64.50
CA LEU A 538 35.01 -2.08 -63.09
C LEU A 538 33.98 -1.00 -62.77
N GLU A 539 33.39 -1.16 -61.59
CA GLU A 539 32.69 -0.11 -60.88
C GLU A 539 33.32 0.10 -59.51
N PHE A 540 33.64 1.34 -59.18
CA PHE A 540 34.14 1.70 -57.87
C PHE A 540 33.78 3.12 -57.49
N ASP A 541 33.78 3.35 -56.18
CA ASP A 541 33.50 4.65 -55.61
C ASP A 541 34.83 5.40 -55.48
N VAL A 542 34.87 6.62 -55.99
CA VAL A 542 36.02 7.53 -55.82
C VAL A 542 35.61 8.69 -54.94
N GLU A 543 36.53 9.14 -54.10
CA GLU A 543 36.36 10.30 -53.22
C GLU A 543 37.43 11.35 -53.52
N GLY A 544 37.01 12.60 -53.58
CA GLY A 544 37.88 13.74 -53.86
C GLY A 544 37.08 15.02 -53.90
N GLU A 545 37.73 16.15 -54.22
CA GLU A 545 37.05 17.45 -54.28
C GLU A 545 35.93 17.42 -55.34
N ARG A 546 34.74 17.94 -55.00
CA ARG A 546 33.55 17.97 -55.86
C ARG A 546 33.82 18.31 -57.34
N PRO A 547 34.47 19.44 -57.71
CA PRO A 547 34.70 19.76 -59.12
C PRO A 547 35.63 18.76 -59.83
N LEU A 548 36.58 18.16 -59.10
CA LEU A 548 37.49 17.17 -59.65
C LEU A 548 36.79 15.83 -59.89
N VAL A 549 35.95 15.39 -58.95
CA VAL A 549 35.19 14.12 -59.04
C VAL A 549 34.02 14.21 -60.03
N GLU A 550 33.36 15.37 -60.14
CA GLU A 550 32.28 15.59 -61.10
C GLU A 550 32.78 15.68 -62.55
N SER A 551 33.97 16.25 -62.76
CA SER A 551 34.61 16.33 -64.09
C SER A 551 35.34 15.05 -64.52
N LEU A 552 35.57 14.11 -63.59
CA LEU A 552 36.29 12.87 -63.85
C LEU A 552 35.51 11.97 -64.82
N ARG A 553 36.13 11.62 -65.95
CA ARG A 553 35.56 10.67 -66.92
C ARG A 553 36.22 9.30 -66.79
N PRO A 554 35.54 8.19 -67.16
CA PRO A 554 36.13 6.85 -67.11
C PRO A 554 37.47 6.71 -67.85
N GLN A 555 37.66 7.48 -68.93
CA GLN A 555 38.90 7.53 -69.72
C GLN A 555 40.10 8.17 -69.01
N ASP A 556 39.84 8.97 -67.96
CA ASP A 556 40.87 9.65 -67.19
C ASP A 556 41.45 8.72 -66.09
N VAL A 557 40.87 7.53 -65.92
CA VAL A 557 41.31 6.50 -64.97
C VAL A 557 41.92 5.32 -65.71
N ARG A 558 43.07 4.83 -65.25
CA ARG A 558 43.72 3.65 -65.84
C ARG A 558 43.63 2.49 -64.85
N ALA A 559 42.90 1.45 -65.22
CA ALA A 559 42.91 0.17 -64.53
C ALA A 559 43.81 -0.78 -65.31
N LEU A 560 44.94 -1.16 -64.72
CA LEU A 560 45.96 -1.98 -65.33
C LEU A 560 46.12 -3.28 -64.56
N VAL A 561 46.29 -4.38 -65.28
CA VAL A 561 46.73 -5.64 -64.68
C VAL A 561 48.19 -5.82 -65.06
N PRO A 562 49.12 -5.64 -64.12
CA PRO A 562 50.54 -5.83 -64.39
C PRO A 562 50.82 -7.32 -64.57
N ILE A 563 51.24 -7.70 -65.77
CA ILE A 563 51.65 -9.09 -66.04
C ILE A 563 53.14 -9.21 -65.74
N THR A 564 53.45 -9.64 -64.52
CA THR A 564 54.82 -9.86 -64.04
C THR A 564 55.35 -11.23 -64.48
N ARG A 565 56.68 -11.46 -64.35
CA ARG A 565 57.30 -12.76 -64.69
C ARG A 565 56.74 -13.94 -63.89
N GLU A 566 56.10 -13.70 -62.74
CA GLU A 566 55.48 -14.73 -61.91
C GLU A 566 54.22 -15.37 -62.56
N LEU A 567 53.65 -14.68 -63.55
CA LEU A 567 52.53 -15.17 -64.38
C LEU A 567 53.01 -15.99 -65.60
N GLU A 568 54.33 -16.18 -65.81
CA GLU A 568 54.92 -16.75 -67.05
C GLU A 568 54.59 -18.20 -67.42
N PRO A 569 54.39 -19.19 -66.53
CA PRO A 569 54.10 -20.54 -67.00
C PRO A 569 52.64 -20.62 -67.47
N PRO A 570 52.37 -21.09 -68.71
CA PRO A 570 51.01 -21.38 -69.13
C PRO A 570 50.43 -22.45 -68.20
N SER A 571 49.49 -22.04 -67.36
CA SER A 571 48.81 -22.87 -66.38
C SER A 571 47.40 -23.16 -66.90
N THR A 572 46.86 -24.35 -66.67
CA THR A 572 45.49 -24.70 -67.05
C THR A 572 44.45 -23.95 -66.23
N ASP A 573 44.81 -23.39 -65.08
CA ASP A 573 43.88 -22.74 -64.15
C ASP A 573 43.89 -21.21 -64.27
N PHE A 574 42.75 -20.59 -63.97
CA PHE A 574 42.63 -19.14 -63.87
C PHE A 574 43.30 -18.64 -62.58
N ARG A 575 44.11 -17.58 -62.70
CA ARG A 575 44.76 -16.91 -61.57
C ARG A 575 44.07 -15.61 -61.23
N THR A 576 43.90 -15.35 -59.94
CA THR A 576 43.42 -14.07 -59.42
C THR A 576 44.58 -13.09 -59.37
N VAL A 577 44.44 -11.95 -60.04
CA VAL A 577 45.45 -10.88 -60.10
C VAL A 577 44.82 -9.58 -59.65
N GLU A 578 45.53 -8.82 -58.81
CA GLU A 578 45.09 -7.50 -58.36
C GLU A 578 45.24 -6.46 -59.48
N ILE A 579 44.27 -5.56 -59.56
CA ILE A 579 44.20 -4.50 -60.56
C ILE A 579 44.83 -3.26 -59.96
N GLU A 580 45.85 -2.73 -60.63
CA GLU A 580 46.43 -1.44 -60.31
C GLU A 580 45.56 -0.33 -60.89
N ILE A 581 44.93 0.46 -60.01
CA ILE A 581 44.07 1.59 -60.40
C ILE A 581 44.86 2.89 -60.21
N ILE A 582 45.20 3.53 -61.33
CA ILE A 582 45.90 4.81 -61.35
C ILE A 582 44.86 5.92 -61.48
N LEU A 583 44.73 6.72 -60.42
CA LEU A 583 43.82 7.86 -60.34
C LEU A 583 44.58 9.19 -60.54
N PRO A 584 43.92 10.24 -61.05
CA PRO A 584 44.49 11.59 -61.07
C PRO A 584 44.81 12.11 -59.66
N PRO A 585 45.80 13.01 -59.50
CA PRO A 585 46.15 13.59 -58.21
C PRO A 585 44.94 14.32 -57.59
N GLY A 586 44.66 14.06 -56.31
CA GLY A 586 43.53 14.65 -55.58
C GLY A 586 42.25 13.80 -55.56
N VAL A 587 42.27 12.60 -56.16
CA VAL A 587 41.19 11.62 -56.09
C VAL A 587 41.70 10.32 -55.47
N ALA A 588 40.95 9.75 -54.54
CA ALA A 588 41.25 8.49 -53.87
C ALA A 588 40.18 7.43 -54.15
N LEU A 589 40.58 6.16 -54.13
CA LEU A 589 39.67 5.02 -54.24
C LEU A 589 38.99 4.76 -52.89
N VAL A 590 37.68 4.53 -52.90
CA VAL A 590 36.91 4.11 -51.73
C VAL A 590 36.55 2.64 -51.88
N GLY A 591 37.05 1.81 -50.96
CA GLY A 591 36.72 0.38 -50.88
C GLY A 591 37.93 -0.54 -51.00
N PRO A 592 37.70 -1.87 -50.94
CA PRO A 592 38.76 -2.87 -50.99
C PRO A 592 39.40 -2.96 -52.38
N PRO A 593 40.64 -3.47 -52.48
CA PRO A 593 41.33 -3.68 -53.75
C PRO A 593 40.54 -4.61 -54.68
N ARG A 594 40.65 -4.37 -56.00
CA ARG A 594 39.90 -5.09 -57.03
C ARG A 594 40.80 -6.15 -57.68
N VAL A 595 40.23 -7.31 -57.98
CA VAL A 595 40.95 -8.44 -58.58
C VAL A 595 40.20 -8.96 -59.81
N VAL A 596 40.93 -9.52 -60.77
CA VAL A 596 40.38 -10.22 -61.94
C VAL A 596 40.95 -11.61 -62.07
N GLN A 597 40.22 -12.51 -62.73
CA GLN A 597 40.71 -13.84 -63.05
C GLN A 597 41.09 -13.99 -64.52
N LEU A 598 42.35 -14.37 -64.75
CA LEU A 598 42.91 -14.55 -66.10
C LEU A 598 43.83 -15.76 -66.21
N ARG A 599 44.01 -16.23 -67.44
CA ARG A 599 44.98 -17.26 -67.81
C ARG A 599 45.75 -16.82 -69.07
N LEU A 600 47.05 -17.08 -69.10
CA LEU A 600 47.87 -16.87 -70.29
C LEU A 600 47.88 -18.14 -71.16
N VAL A 601 47.62 -17.99 -72.45
CA VAL A 601 47.58 -19.07 -73.45
C VAL A 601 48.66 -18.80 -74.49
N ALA A 602 49.46 -19.79 -74.88
CA ALA A 602 50.48 -19.58 -75.91
C ALA A 602 49.83 -19.28 -77.26
N LEU A 603 50.28 -18.21 -77.94
CA LEU A 603 49.90 -17.92 -79.32
C LEU A 603 50.58 -18.96 -80.20
N GLN A 604 49.81 -19.88 -80.79
CA GLN A 604 50.33 -20.79 -81.79
C GLN A 604 50.82 -19.97 -82.99
N ALA A 605 52.07 -20.17 -83.40
CA ALA A 605 52.56 -19.64 -84.66
C ALA A 605 51.65 -20.14 -85.79
N ALA A 606 51.07 -19.23 -86.56
CA ALA A 606 50.38 -19.59 -87.80
C ALA A 606 51.37 -20.39 -88.67
N PRO A 607 51.04 -21.60 -89.13
CA PRO A 607 51.91 -22.29 -90.10
C PRO A 607 51.94 -21.45 -91.40
N PRO A 608 53.08 -21.43 -92.12
CA PRO A 608 53.22 -20.67 -93.37
C PRO A 608 52.21 -21.08 -94.45
#